data_AF-A0A327VGA2-F1
#
_entry.id   AF-A0A327VGA2-F1
#
_cell.length_a   1.000
_cell.length_b   1.000
_cell.length_c   1.000
_cell.angle_alpha   90.00
_cell.angle_beta   90.00
_cell.angle_gamma   90.00
#
_symmetry.space_group_name_H-M   'P 1'
#
loop_
_entity.id
_entity.type
_entity.pdbx_description
1 polymer ?
#
loop_
_entity_poly.entity_id
_entity_poly.type
_entity_poly.pdbx_seq_one_letter_code
_entity_poly.pdbx_strand_id
1 'polypeptide(L)'
;MPRTQGRPPVIILILIGLLGGLITAVSPCILPVLPVVFLAGGPAPEGPPQPAAAPTSTAAGSSEAGTAVLLDDPPAAKQPRNRRPYAVVAGLVISFSFFTLLGVTIVTALGLPDDILRYIGLGLLVLIGLGLIFPPVERILEKPFARIPQRQVNKEGGAFALGLGLGLLYVPCAGPVLAAITVAGAQGRLSLDIVALTVSFAIGTALPLLAFALAGRRVSERIGAFRRRARKLRIVAGGLMIVLALGLALNVTDAIQRALPDYTSAAQKKIEDSRAARQQLSGLYDDSNKELSRCEDGADQLRSCGQAPPIQGISKWLNTPGGAPVDLKQQHGKVVLIDFWTYSCINCQRSLPHIKEWNRAYKGAGLEIIGVHSPEFGFEKDTGNVQSQAKKLGVTYPVALDNKLTTWNNYRNRFWPAKYLIDSHGTVRYFKFGEGQYAQTEDLIRELLRDANPAVKLPARTAQSDAQLTADRTPETYLNNHNITGYVGDPLLDDKPKNYRLASDIPVNRLSLGGNWTAGYDSFTAGQNARLAMTYKAKNVNLVLSGQGKVTVVRNGKTVKQLDVHGTPTMHRLIDDKEAHEDRLEVRLAPGIQAYVLTFG
;
A
#
# COMPACT_ATOMS: atom_id res chain seq x y z
N MET A 1 -32.29 -20.95 0.92
CA MET A 1 -32.31 -19.49 0.65
C MET A 1 -30.88 -18.98 0.66
N PRO A 2 -30.36 -18.40 -0.43
CA PRO A 2 -28.95 -18.05 -0.53
C PRO A 2 -28.71 -16.68 0.12
N ARG A 3 -27.74 -16.60 1.05
CA ARG A 3 -27.14 -15.33 1.45
C ARG A 3 -25.80 -15.18 0.74
N THR A 4 -25.81 -14.30 -0.24
CA THR A 4 -24.69 -13.68 -0.94
C THR A 4 -23.75 -12.99 0.04
N GLN A 5 -22.59 -13.57 0.36
CA GLN A 5 -21.51 -12.86 1.07
C GLN A 5 -20.16 -13.25 0.48
N GLY A 6 -19.39 -12.25 0.01
CA GLY A 6 -18.02 -12.46 -0.45
C GLY A 6 -17.50 -11.53 -1.56
N ARG A 7 -18.26 -10.54 -2.03
CA ARG A 7 -17.68 -9.26 -2.48
C ARG A 7 -17.69 -8.33 -1.25
N PRO A 8 -16.76 -7.38 -1.04
CA PRO A 8 -17.21 -6.17 -0.35
C PRO A 8 -18.43 -5.73 -1.16
N PRO A 9 -19.64 -5.62 -0.57
CA PRO A 9 -20.77 -5.17 -1.35
C PRO A 9 -20.30 -3.92 -2.07
N VAL A 10 -20.54 -3.80 -3.38
CA VAL A 10 -20.10 -2.64 -4.19
C VAL A 10 -20.39 -1.33 -3.44
N ILE A 11 -21.43 -1.34 -2.63
CA ILE A 11 -21.78 -0.41 -1.55
C ILE A 11 -20.60 0.02 -0.65
N ILE A 12 -19.81 -0.87 -0.04
CA ILE A 12 -18.64 -0.51 0.81
C ILE A 12 -17.57 0.21 -0.01
N LEU A 13 -17.25 -0.26 -1.22
CA LEU A 13 -16.29 0.45 -2.09
C LEU A 13 -16.82 1.83 -2.50
N ILE A 14 -18.11 1.93 -2.82
CA ILE A 14 -18.79 3.20 -3.08
C ILE A 14 -18.71 4.12 -1.85
N LEU A 15 -18.90 3.59 -0.64
CA LEU A 15 -18.83 4.36 0.60
C LEU A 15 -17.40 4.85 0.86
N ILE A 16 -16.39 4.01 0.68
CA ILE A 16 -14.98 4.39 0.81
C ILE A 16 -14.62 5.47 -0.21
N GLY A 17 -15.00 5.29 -1.48
CA GLY A 17 -14.79 6.28 -2.52
C GLY A 17 -15.47 7.60 -2.20
N LEU A 18 -16.75 7.57 -1.81
CA LEU A 18 -17.53 8.77 -1.49
C LEU A 18 -16.99 9.51 -0.26
N LEU A 19 -16.62 8.80 0.81
CA LEU A 19 -15.98 9.38 1.99
C LEU A 19 -14.60 9.96 1.67
N GLY A 20 -13.77 9.21 0.93
CA GLY A 20 -12.46 9.68 0.48
C GLY A 20 -12.58 10.95 -0.36
N GLY A 21 -13.56 11.01 -1.26
CA GLY A 21 -13.84 12.20 -2.07
C GLY A 21 -14.31 13.39 -1.23
N LEU A 22 -15.18 13.15 -0.24
CA LEU A 22 -15.68 14.18 0.67
C LEU A 22 -14.54 14.80 1.51
N ILE A 23 -13.66 13.96 2.05
CA ILE A 23 -12.47 14.39 2.82
C ILE A 23 -11.52 15.16 1.90
N THR A 24 -11.29 14.64 0.68
CA THR A 24 -10.41 15.29 -0.30
C THR A 24 -10.90 16.70 -0.62
N ALA A 25 -12.22 16.94 -0.71
CA ALA A 25 -12.77 18.27 -0.97
C ALA A 25 -12.42 19.34 0.09
N VAL A 26 -12.09 18.94 1.31
CA VAL A 26 -11.64 19.83 2.40
C VAL A 26 -10.11 19.94 2.44
N SER A 27 -9.40 19.23 1.56
CA SER A 27 -7.95 19.22 1.49
C SER A 27 -7.36 20.61 1.21
N PRO A 28 -6.21 20.95 1.81
CA PRO A 28 -5.47 22.18 1.55
C PRO A 28 -5.20 22.45 0.06
N CYS A 29 -5.20 21.41 -0.79
CA CYS A 29 -5.04 21.55 -2.24
C CYS A 29 -6.26 22.18 -2.94
N ILE A 30 -7.47 22.04 -2.38
CA ILE A 30 -8.73 22.44 -3.04
C ILE A 30 -9.24 23.79 -2.54
N LEU A 31 -9.01 24.11 -1.26
CA LEU A 31 -9.37 25.39 -0.66
C LEU A 31 -8.95 26.62 -1.50
N PRO A 32 -7.76 26.67 -2.13
CA PRO A 32 -7.35 27.81 -2.96
C PRO A 32 -8.18 27.98 -4.24
N VAL A 33 -8.80 26.92 -4.76
CA VAL A 33 -9.56 26.94 -6.02
C VAL A 33 -11.02 27.34 -5.78
N LEU A 34 -11.53 27.19 -4.56
CA LEU A 34 -12.91 27.55 -4.20
C LEU A 34 -13.31 28.96 -4.66
N PRO A 35 -12.53 30.03 -4.47
CA PRO A 35 -12.91 31.37 -4.91
C PRO A 35 -13.20 31.48 -6.41
N VAL A 36 -12.50 30.72 -7.25
CA VAL A 36 -12.72 30.70 -8.70
C VAL A 36 -14.04 30.01 -9.03
N VAL A 37 -14.33 28.89 -8.37
CA VAL A 37 -15.60 28.15 -8.51
C VAL A 37 -16.78 29.00 -8.01
N PHE A 38 -16.61 29.72 -6.90
CA PHE A 38 -17.57 30.69 -6.38
C PHE A 38 -17.90 31.77 -7.41
N LEU A 39 -16.89 32.32 -8.10
CA LEU A 39 -17.06 33.35 -9.13
C LEU A 39 -17.69 32.79 -10.42
N ALA A 40 -17.35 31.56 -10.81
CA ALA A 40 -17.95 30.89 -11.96
C ALA A 40 -19.43 30.50 -11.74
N GLY A 41 -19.86 30.35 -10.49
CA GLY A 41 -21.24 30.02 -10.10
C GLY A 41 -22.22 31.20 -10.14
N GLY A 42 -21.72 32.44 -10.24
CA GLY A 42 -22.50 33.68 -10.31
C GLY A 42 -23.15 33.91 -11.69
N PRO A 43 -24.15 34.82 -11.78
CA PRO A 43 -24.66 35.26 -13.08
C PRO A 43 -23.51 35.88 -13.88
N ALA A 44 -23.38 35.51 -15.15
CA ALA A 44 -22.37 36.08 -16.04
C ALA A 44 -22.57 37.61 -16.12
N PRO A 45 -21.51 38.41 -16.32
CA PRO A 45 -21.69 39.81 -16.68
C PRO A 45 -22.58 39.84 -17.92
N GLU A 46 -23.66 40.63 -17.88
CA GLU A 46 -24.39 40.97 -19.10
C GLU A 46 -23.37 41.48 -20.10
N GLY A 47 -23.43 40.94 -21.32
CA GLY A 47 -22.66 41.49 -22.43
C GLY A 47 -22.96 42.99 -22.55
N PRO A 48 -22.07 43.76 -23.19
CA PRO A 48 -22.31 45.19 -23.37
C PRO A 48 -23.72 45.41 -23.95
N PRO A 49 -24.43 46.47 -23.51
CA PRO A 49 -25.78 46.72 -23.96
C PRO A 49 -25.80 46.65 -25.48
N GLN A 50 -26.70 45.85 -26.05
CA GLN A 50 -27.01 46.02 -27.46
C GLN A 50 -27.33 47.51 -27.65
N PRO A 51 -26.70 48.20 -28.61
CA PRO A 51 -27.01 49.60 -28.84
C PRO A 51 -28.51 49.70 -29.06
N ALA A 52 -29.17 50.45 -28.19
CA ALA A 52 -30.49 50.97 -28.49
C ALA A 52 -30.38 51.63 -29.87
N ALA A 53 -31.18 51.15 -30.82
CA ALA A 53 -31.32 51.81 -32.10
C ALA A 53 -31.70 53.27 -31.81
N ALA A 54 -30.78 54.19 -32.09
CA ALA A 54 -31.10 55.60 -32.08
C ALA A 54 -32.12 55.84 -33.22
N PRO A 55 -33.24 56.50 -32.92
CA PRO A 55 -34.31 56.70 -33.88
C PRO A 55 -33.87 57.74 -34.92
N THR A 56 -33.89 57.36 -36.20
CA THR A 56 -33.97 58.33 -37.29
C THR A 56 -35.36 58.92 -37.31
N SER A 57 -35.43 60.22 -37.05
CA SER A 57 -36.60 61.06 -37.21
C SER A 57 -37.03 61.16 -38.68
N THR A 58 -38.25 60.72 -38.97
CA THR A 58 -39.13 61.38 -39.96
C THR A 58 -40.56 61.34 -39.40
N ALA A 59 -41.01 62.51 -38.96
CA ALA A 59 -42.38 63.05 -38.89
C ALA A 59 -43.56 62.13 -38.50
N ALA A 60 -44.26 62.48 -37.41
CA ALA A 60 -45.54 63.21 -37.45
C ALA A 60 -46.28 63.20 -36.09
N GLY A 61 -46.79 64.39 -35.67
CA GLY A 61 -47.96 64.61 -34.79
C GLY A 61 -47.81 64.28 -33.29
N SER A 62 -47.69 65.27 -32.38
CA SER A 62 -48.80 65.97 -31.67
C SER A 62 -49.55 65.08 -30.65
N SER A 63 -49.34 65.30 -29.33
CA SER A 63 -50.33 65.73 -28.30
C SER A 63 -51.48 64.74 -28.03
N GLU A 64 -51.92 64.38 -26.82
CA GLU A 64 -51.93 65.01 -25.51
C GLU A 64 -52.51 63.99 -24.49
N ALA A 65 -52.19 64.17 -23.21
CA ALA A 65 -52.99 63.91 -21.99
C ALA A 65 -53.77 62.57 -21.75
N GLY A 66 -53.54 61.99 -20.56
CA GLY A 66 -54.65 61.63 -19.66
C GLY A 66 -54.91 60.14 -19.35
N THR A 67 -54.53 59.74 -18.13
CA THR A 67 -55.24 58.85 -17.18
C THR A 67 -55.59 57.38 -17.54
N ALA A 68 -54.96 56.47 -16.77
CA ALA A 68 -55.42 55.23 -16.14
C ALA A 68 -56.38 54.25 -16.89
N VAL A 69 -56.06 52.95 -16.85
CA VAL A 69 -56.87 51.88 -16.20
C VAL A 69 -56.24 50.49 -16.39
N LEU A 70 -56.30 49.76 -15.28
CA LEU A 70 -56.08 48.36 -14.89
C LEU A 70 -56.43 47.20 -15.88
N LEU A 71 -55.68 46.09 -15.64
CA LEU A 71 -55.94 44.63 -15.87
C LEU A 71 -55.53 43.98 -17.20
N ASP A 72 -54.46 43.18 -17.17
CA ASP A 72 -54.57 41.71 -17.09
C ASP A 72 -53.19 41.10 -16.77
N ASP A 73 -53.11 40.18 -15.79
CA ASP A 73 -51.91 39.42 -15.46
C ASP A 73 -51.68 38.30 -16.49
N PRO A 74 -50.52 38.21 -17.18
CA PRO A 74 -50.14 37.01 -17.90
C PRO A 74 -49.43 36.01 -16.97
N PRO A 75 -49.51 34.71 -17.26
CA PRO A 75 -49.29 33.63 -16.30
C PRO A 75 -47.85 33.57 -15.80
N ALA A 76 -47.69 33.21 -14.53
CA ALA A 76 -46.42 33.02 -13.84
C ALA A 76 -45.40 32.28 -14.72
N ALA A 77 -44.49 33.05 -15.33
CA ALA A 77 -43.39 32.52 -16.12
C ALA A 77 -42.51 31.66 -15.19
N LYS A 78 -42.53 30.34 -15.42
CA LYS A 78 -41.65 29.38 -14.74
C LYS A 78 -40.21 29.87 -14.88
N GLN A 79 -39.60 30.30 -13.76
CA GLN A 79 -38.19 30.67 -13.72
C GLN A 79 -37.35 29.57 -14.37
N PRO A 80 -36.48 29.88 -15.36
CA PRO A 80 -35.67 28.88 -16.03
C PRO A 80 -34.73 28.23 -15.01
N ARG A 81 -34.92 26.93 -14.81
CA ARG A 81 -34.19 26.10 -13.85
C ARG A 81 -32.72 26.07 -14.25
N ASN A 82 -31.90 26.91 -13.62
CA ASN A 82 -30.50 27.15 -13.99
C ASN A 82 -29.60 25.92 -13.71
N ARG A 83 -29.44 25.06 -14.72
CA ARG A 83 -28.71 23.77 -14.67
C ARG A 83 -27.17 23.89 -14.68
N ARG A 84 -26.62 25.11 -14.74
CA ARG A 84 -25.17 25.34 -14.86
C ARG A 84 -24.28 24.61 -13.84
N PRO A 85 -24.57 24.59 -12.52
CA PRO A 85 -23.68 23.93 -11.54
C PRO A 85 -23.65 22.42 -11.73
N TYR A 86 -24.78 21.84 -12.14
CA TYR A 86 -24.88 20.42 -12.48
C TYR A 86 -24.09 20.08 -13.75
N ALA A 87 -24.06 20.99 -14.74
CA ALA A 87 -23.23 20.83 -15.94
C ALA A 87 -21.72 20.88 -15.63
N VAL A 88 -21.28 21.77 -14.73
CA VAL A 88 -19.87 21.82 -14.27
C VAL A 88 -19.50 20.53 -13.55
N VAL A 89 -20.35 20.06 -12.62
CA VAL A 89 -20.13 18.82 -11.86
C VAL A 89 -20.10 17.60 -12.77
N ALA A 90 -21.00 17.51 -13.74
CA ALA A 90 -21.00 16.43 -14.71
C ALA A 90 -19.69 16.42 -15.54
N GLY A 91 -19.23 17.58 -16.00
CA GLY A 91 -17.94 17.72 -16.69
C GLY A 91 -16.76 17.30 -15.82
N LEU A 92 -16.75 17.68 -14.54
CA LEU A 92 -15.72 17.31 -13.58
C LEU A 92 -15.64 15.78 -13.38
N VAL A 93 -16.77 15.14 -13.10
CA VAL A 93 -16.83 13.69 -12.83
C VAL A 93 -16.39 12.89 -14.06
N ILE A 94 -16.86 13.29 -15.25
CA ILE A 94 -16.55 12.61 -16.51
C ILE A 94 -15.06 12.75 -16.85
N SER A 95 -14.52 13.96 -16.84
CA SER A 95 -13.10 14.19 -17.15
C SER A 95 -12.18 13.51 -16.14
N PHE A 96 -12.45 13.66 -14.83
CA PHE A 96 -11.64 13.06 -13.79
C PHE A 96 -11.61 11.53 -13.91
N SER A 97 -12.78 10.90 -14.10
CA SER A 97 -12.85 9.44 -14.25
C SER A 97 -12.14 8.96 -15.51
N PHE A 98 -12.34 9.65 -16.63
CA PHE A 98 -11.71 9.31 -17.90
C PHE A 98 -10.18 9.43 -17.84
N PHE A 99 -9.65 10.57 -17.40
CA PHE A 99 -8.20 10.80 -17.36
C PHE A 99 -7.51 9.94 -16.30
N THR A 100 -8.16 9.67 -15.16
CA THR A 100 -7.61 8.76 -14.14
C THR A 100 -7.48 7.34 -14.69
N LEU A 101 -8.55 6.80 -15.29
CA LEU A 101 -8.53 5.45 -15.86
C LEU A 101 -7.57 5.36 -17.05
N LEU A 102 -7.54 6.37 -17.91
CA LEU A 102 -6.60 6.45 -19.05
C LEU A 102 -5.15 6.51 -18.56
N GLY A 103 -4.84 7.34 -17.56
CA GLY A 103 -3.50 7.47 -16.99
C GLY A 103 -3.00 6.16 -16.41
N VAL A 104 -3.84 5.47 -15.63
CA VAL A 104 -3.54 4.14 -15.09
C VAL A 104 -3.28 3.14 -16.22
N THR A 105 -4.12 3.14 -17.26
CA THR A 105 -3.96 2.23 -18.42
C THR A 105 -2.64 2.48 -19.17
N ILE A 106 -2.25 3.74 -19.35
CA ILE A 106 -1.02 4.12 -20.05
C ILE A 106 0.24 3.76 -19.23
N VAL A 107 0.25 4.06 -17.93
CA VAL A 107 1.41 3.76 -17.06
C VAL A 107 1.63 2.26 -16.97
N THR A 108 0.56 1.49 -16.83
CA THR A 108 0.62 0.03 -16.75
C THR A 108 1.06 -0.61 -18.07
N ALA A 109 0.64 -0.06 -19.21
CA ALA A 109 1.06 -0.53 -20.52
C ALA A 109 2.55 -0.20 -20.84
N LEU A 110 3.07 0.92 -20.33
CA LEU A 110 4.43 1.40 -20.63
C LEU A 110 5.48 1.02 -19.57
N GLY A 111 5.09 0.47 -18.42
CA GLY A 111 6.02 0.04 -17.36
C GLY A 111 6.82 1.18 -16.72
N LEU A 112 6.27 2.40 -16.71
CA LEU A 112 6.94 3.60 -16.22
C LEU A 112 6.91 3.68 -14.68
N PRO A 113 7.91 4.31 -14.03
CA PRO A 113 7.90 4.57 -12.59
C PRO A 113 6.68 5.39 -12.14
N ASP A 114 6.08 5.01 -11.01
CA ASP A 114 4.86 5.64 -10.45
C ASP A 114 5.03 7.14 -10.14
N ASP A 115 6.26 7.59 -9.90
CA ASP A 115 6.57 8.98 -9.56
C ASP A 115 6.39 9.96 -10.73
N ILE A 116 6.39 9.48 -11.99
CA ILE A 116 6.32 10.34 -13.17
C ILE A 116 4.98 11.09 -13.22
N LEU A 117 3.85 10.40 -12.98
CA LEU A 117 2.52 11.04 -12.98
C LEU A 117 2.41 12.09 -11.86
N ARG A 118 3.02 11.80 -10.70
CA ARG A 118 3.06 12.72 -9.56
C ARG A 118 3.81 14.00 -9.93
N TYR A 119 5.01 13.90 -10.52
CA TYR A 119 5.79 15.09 -10.89
C TYR A 119 5.18 15.89 -12.04
N ILE A 120 4.57 15.23 -13.04
CA ILE A 120 3.81 15.92 -14.10
C ILE A 120 2.66 16.72 -13.48
N GLY A 121 1.93 16.11 -12.55
CA GLY A 121 0.82 16.75 -11.84
C GLY A 121 1.25 17.96 -11.00
N LEU A 122 2.35 17.84 -10.27
CA LEU A 122 2.93 18.95 -9.49
C LEU A 122 3.42 20.09 -10.40
N GLY A 123 4.05 19.76 -11.54
CA GLY A 123 4.48 20.74 -12.54
C GLY A 123 3.30 21.53 -13.11
N LEU A 124 2.20 20.85 -13.46
CA LEU A 124 0.98 21.49 -13.93
C LEU A 124 0.37 22.42 -12.86
N LEU A 125 0.34 21.99 -11.60
CA LEU A 125 -0.17 22.78 -10.48
C LEU A 125 0.64 24.08 -10.27
N VAL A 126 1.97 24.01 -10.35
CA VAL A 126 2.85 25.18 -10.29
C VAL A 126 2.59 26.13 -11.45
N LEU A 127 2.44 25.62 -12.67
CA LEU A 127 2.13 26.44 -13.86
C LEU A 127 0.81 27.19 -13.72
N ILE A 128 -0.23 26.53 -13.21
CA ILE A 128 -1.53 27.17 -12.94
C ILE A 128 -1.41 28.22 -11.83
N GLY A 129 -0.69 27.90 -10.74
CA GLY A 129 -0.42 28.85 -9.67
C GLY A 129 0.27 30.12 -10.18
N LEU A 130 1.26 29.98 -11.07
CA LEU A 130 1.95 31.09 -11.72
C LEU A 130 1.01 31.90 -12.63
N GLY A 131 0.12 31.23 -13.37
CA GLY A 131 -0.91 31.88 -14.19
C GLY A 131 -1.94 32.68 -13.36
N LEU A 132 -2.22 32.28 -12.12
CA LEU A 132 -3.08 33.04 -11.22
C LEU A 132 -2.40 34.29 -10.63
N ILE A 133 -1.06 34.28 -10.49
CA ILE A 133 -0.26 35.39 -9.96
C ILE A 133 0.08 36.42 -11.04
N PHE A 134 0.41 35.95 -12.25
CA PHE A 134 0.85 36.79 -13.37
C PHE A 134 -0.15 36.79 -14.53
N PRO A 135 -0.99 37.84 -14.69
CA PRO A 135 -1.90 38.01 -15.82
C PRO A 135 -1.29 37.88 -17.24
N PRO A 136 -0.01 38.25 -17.52
CA PRO A 136 0.54 38.09 -18.87
C PRO A 136 0.88 36.64 -19.25
N VAL A 137 1.02 35.74 -18.27
CA VAL A 137 1.32 34.31 -18.51
C VAL A 137 0.11 33.60 -19.12
N GLU A 138 -1.11 33.98 -18.71
CA GLU A 138 -2.39 33.47 -19.24
C GLU A 138 -2.49 33.70 -20.77
N ARG A 139 -2.08 34.87 -21.25
CA ARG A 139 -2.07 35.21 -22.70
C ARG A 139 -1.03 34.43 -23.51
N ILE A 140 0.08 34.03 -22.91
CA ILE A 140 1.12 33.24 -23.58
C ILE A 140 0.70 31.77 -23.67
N LEU A 141 0.06 31.25 -22.62
CA LEU A 141 -0.52 29.90 -22.61
C LEU A 141 -1.73 29.76 -23.55
N GLU A 142 -2.55 30.80 -23.71
CA GLU A 142 -3.71 30.78 -24.60
C GLU A 142 -3.36 30.89 -26.08
N LYS A 143 -2.20 31.47 -26.44
CA LYS A 143 -1.75 31.62 -27.85
C LYS A 143 -1.81 30.33 -28.71
N PRO A 144 -1.31 29.17 -28.24
CA PRO A 144 -1.42 27.92 -29.01
C PRO A 144 -2.86 27.41 -29.14
N PHE A 145 -3.71 27.64 -28.14
CA PHE A 145 -5.11 27.20 -28.14
C PHE A 145 -6.06 28.16 -28.87
N ALA A 146 -5.71 29.44 -28.98
CA ALA A 146 -6.47 30.45 -29.73
C ALA A 146 -6.45 30.22 -31.25
N ARG A 147 -5.57 29.33 -31.74
CA ARG A 147 -5.57 28.86 -33.14
C ARG A 147 -6.69 27.83 -33.42
N ILE A 148 -7.33 27.29 -32.39
CA ILE A 148 -8.44 26.35 -32.53
C ILE A 148 -9.75 27.16 -32.56
N PRO A 149 -10.56 27.10 -33.63
CA PRO A 149 -11.77 27.90 -33.75
C PRO A 149 -12.78 27.50 -32.66
N GLN A 150 -13.04 28.43 -31.72
CA GLN A 150 -14.07 28.23 -30.69
C GLN A 150 -15.45 28.34 -31.33
N ARG A 151 -16.05 27.20 -31.69
CA ARG A 151 -17.49 27.12 -31.96
C ARG A 151 -18.22 27.70 -30.75
N GLN A 152 -19.15 28.63 -30.96
CA GLN A 152 -19.96 29.23 -29.90
C GLN A 152 -20.72 28.13 -29.14
N VAL A 153 -20.12 27.64 -28.06
CA VAL A 153 -20.75 26.64 -27.21
C VAL A 153 -21.78 27.37 -26.35
N ASN A 154 -23.03 26.88 -26.38
CA ASN A 154 -24.12 27.42 -25.58
C ASN A 154 -23.72 27.63 -24.10
N LYS A 155 -24.43 28.54 -23.42
CA LYS A 155 -24.23 28.90 -21.99
C LYS A 155 -24.10 27.70 -21.03
N GLU A 156 -24.59 26.52 -21.39
CA GLU A 156 -24.45 25.27 -20.63
C GLU A 156 -23.20 24.46 -21.01
N GLY A 157 -22.81 24.43 -22.29
CA GLY A 157 -21.60 23.73 -22.72
C GLY A 157 -20.30 24.47 -22.35
N GLY A 158 -20.34 25.79 -22.16
CA GLY A 158 -19.23 26.52 -21.54
C GLY A 158 -19.00 26.13 -20.07
N ALA A 159 -20.08 25.81 -19.34
CA ALA A 159 -20.00 25.33 -17.96
C ALA A 159 -19.49 23.88 -17.89
N PHE A 160 -19.90 23.04 -18.84
CA PHE A 160 -19.38 21.67 -18.98
C PHE A 160 -17.89 21.66 -19.35
N ALA A 161 -17.45 22.49 -20.29
CA ALA A 161 -16.05 22.63 -20.67
C ALA A 161 -15.16 23.12 -19.52
N LEU A 162 -15.68 24.06 -18.70
CA LEU A 162 -15.02 24.46 -17.46
C LEU A 162 -14.85 23.28 -16.50
N GLY A 163 -15.89 22.45 -16.34
CA GLY A 163 -15.85 21.22 -15.55
C GLY A 163 -14.81 20.22 -16.06
N LEU A 164 -14.72 20.04 -17.39
CA LEU A 164 -13.71 19.17 -18.01
C LEU A 164 -12.27 19.61 -17.71
N GLY A 165 -12.01 20.93 -17.75
CA GLY A 165 -10.70 21.48 -17.40
C GLY A 165 -10.35 21.22 -15.93
N LEU A 166 -11.31 21.47 -15.02
CA LEU A 166 -11.10 21.28 -13.58
C LEU A 166 -10.82 19.82 -13.19
N GLY A 167 -11.37 18.84 -13.90
CA GLY A 167 -11.16 17.42 -13.56
C GLY A 167 -9.72 16.97 -13.78
N LEU A 168 -9.06 17.49 -14.83
CA LEU A 168 -7.64 17.21 -15.08
C LEU A 168 -6.73 17.79 -13.98
N LEU A 169 -7.10 18.96 -13.44
CA LEU A 169 -6.39 19.61 -12.34
C LEU A 169 -6.53 18.87 -11.01
N TYR A 170 -7.58 18.05 -10.85
CA TYR A 170 -7.86 17.35 -9.60
C TYR A 170 -7.06 16.07 -9.41
N VAL A 171 -6.60 15.45 -10.50
CA VAL A 171 -5.85 14.19 -10.47
C VAL A 171 -4.63 14.25 -9.53
N PRO A 172 -3.75 15.27 -9.57
CA PRO A 172 -2.58 15.34 -8.71
C PRO A 172 -2.90 15.58 -7.22
N CYS A 173 -4.12 16.04 -6.92
CA CYS A 173 -4.54 16.45 -5.59
C CYS A 173 -5.31 15.35 -4.84
N ALA A 174 -5.58 14.22 -5.50
CA ALA A 174 -6.40 13.12 -4.98
C ALA A 174 -5.68 12.15 -4.02
N GLY A 175 -4.44 12.49 -3.62
CA GLY A 175 -3.76 11.89 -2.46
C GLY A 175 -3.54 10.37 -2.51
N PRO A 176 -3.44 9.70 -1.34
CA PRO A 176 -3.22 8.26 -1.23
C PRO A 176 -4.32 7.39 -1.86
N VAL A 177 -5.54 7.93 -2.01
CA VAL A 177 -6.66 7.20 -2.62
C VAL A 177 -6.43 6.99 -4.11
N LEU A 178 -5.92 8.01 -4.82
CA LEU A 178 -5.52 7.85 -6.22
C LEU A 178 -4.36 6.85 -6.34
N ALA A 179 -3.41 6.85 -5.40
CA ALA A 179 -2.34 5.86 -5.37
C ALA A 179 -2.90 4.43 -5.20
N ALA A 180 -3.90 4.22 -4.32
CA ALA A 180 -4.58 2.94 -4.18
C ALA A 180 -5.33 2.51 -5.46
N ILE A 181 -5.98 3.45 -6.16
CA ILE A 181 -6.64 3.19 -7.46
C ILE A 181 -5.61 2.82 -8.53
N THR A 182 -4.48 3.53 -8.59
CA THR A 182 -3.38 3.26 -9.53
C THR A 182 -2.74 1.90 -9.26
N VAL A 183 -2.44 1.58 -7.99
CA VAL A 183 -1.89 0.27 -7.57
C VAL A 183 -2.87 -0.86 -7.89
N ALA A 184 -4.16 -0.67 -7.61
CA ALA A 184 -5.19 -1.65 -7.95
C ALA A 184 -5.31 -1.83 -9.48
N GLY A 185 -5.20 -0.76 -10.26
CA GLY A 185 -5.21 -0.81 -11.72
C GLY A 185 -3.96 -1.46 -12.33
N ALA A 186 -2.80 -1.33 -11.67
CA ALA A 186 -1.55 -1.97 -12.07
C ALA A 186 -1.54 -3.49 -11.96
N GLN A 187 -2.50 -4.08 -11.25
CA GLN A 187 -2.67 -5.52 -11.13
C GLN A 187 -3.41 -6.16 -12.32
N GLY A 188 -3.79 -5.39 -13.35
CA GLY A 188 -3.93 -5.91 -14.71
C GLY A 188 -5.33 -6.30 -15.20
N ARG A 189 -6.43 -5.84 -14.58
CA ARG A 189 -7.77 -5.81 -15.20
C ARG A 189 -8.56 -4.58 -14.76
N LEU A 190 -9.17 -3.88 -15.71
CA LEU A 190 -10.20 -2.86 -15.45
C LEU A 190 -11.45 -3.54 -14.85
N SER A 191 -11.41 -3.82 -13.55
CA SER A 191 -12.53 -4.42 -12.83
C SER A 191 -13.64 -3.40 -12.62
N LEU A 192 -14.92 -3.86 -12.62
CA LEU A 192 -16.08 -3.01 -12.28
C LEU A 192 -15.91 -2.31 -10.93
N ASP A 193 -15.16 -2.91 -10.01
CA ASP A 193 -14.87 -2.37 -8.69
C ASP A 193 -13.97 -1.11 -8.75
N ILE A 194 -12.99 -1.07 -9.64
CA ILE A 194 -12.10 0.10 -9.84
C ILE A 194 -12.89 1.24 -10.47
N VAL A 195 -13.75 0.93 -11.44
CA VAL A 195 -14.63 1.92 -12.07
C VAL A 195 -15.63 2.47 -11.04
N ALA A 196 -16.27 1.61 -10.25
CA ALA A 196 -17.20 2.00 -9.20
C ALA A 196 -16.51 2.86 -8.11
N LEU A 197 -15.31 2.49 -7.69
CA LEU A 197 -14.51 3.26 -6.74
C LEU A 197 -14.11 4.64 -7.31
N THR A 198 -13.65 4.69 -8.56
CA THR A 198 -13.25 5.94 -9.23
C THR A 198 -14.44 6.90 -9.40
N VAL A 199 -15.57 6.38 -9.86
CA VAL A 199 -16.80 7.18 -10.07
C VAL A 199 -17.37 7.65 -8.73
N SER A 200 -17.43 6.77 -7.72
CA SER A 200 -17.91 7.16 -6.38
C SER A 200 -17.01 8.19 -5.72
N PHE A 201 -15.69 8.09 -5.89
CA PHE A 201 -14.74 9.11 -5.46
C PHE A 201 -14.95 10.45 -6.18
N ALA A 202 -15.12 10.42 -7.50
CA ALA A 202 -15.42 11.61 -8.29
C ALA A 202 -16.75 12.29 -7.87
N ILE A 203 -17.78 11.49 -7.54
CA ILE A 203 -19.04 12.01 -6.99
C ILE A 203 -18.81 12.60 -5.59
N GLY A 204 -18.06 11.91 -4.74
CA GLY A 204 -17.73 12.35 -3.38
C GLY A 204 -17.02 13.70 -3.35
N THR A 205 -16.07 13.94 -4.27
CA THR A 205 -15.39 15.24 -4.41
C THR A 205 -16.31 16.31 -4.99
N ALA A 206 -17.20 15.95 -5.91
CA ALA A 206 -18.11 16.88 -6.56
C ALA A 206 -19.24 17.40 -5.65
N LEU A 207 -19.69 16.62 -4.67
CA LEU A 207 -20.80 16.98 -3.78
C LEU A 207 -20.52 18.25 -2.95
N PRO A 208 -19.38 18.40 -2.24
CA PRO A 208 -19.03 19.64 -1.55
C PRO A 208 -18.89 20.82 -2.50
N LEU A 209 -18.28 20.61 -3.68
CA LEU A 209 -18.14 21.67 -4.69
C LEU A 209 -19.50 22.16 -5.19
N LEU A 210 -20.47 21.25 -5.39
CA LEU A 210 -21.84 21.59 -5.73
C LEU A 210 -22.50 22.40 -4.60
N ALA A 211 -22.32 21.98 -3.35
CA ALA A 211 -22.84 22.71 -2.19
C ALA A 211 -22.27 24.14 -2.10
N PHE A 212 -20.96 24.29 -2.29
CA PHE A 212 -20.30 25.60 -2.32
C PHE A 212 -20.72 26.46 -3.53
N ALA A 213 -20.85 25.87 -4.72
CA ALA A 213 -21.31 26.58 -5.91
C ALA A 213 -22.75 27.10 -5.74
N LEU A 214 -23.62 26.33 -5.07
CA LEU A 214 -24.98 26.75 -4.75
C LEU A 214 -25.02 27.80 -3.63
N ALA A 215 -24.20 27.65 -2.59
CA ALA A 215 -24.07 28.63 -1.50
C ALA A 215 -23.51 29.97 -2.00
N GLY A 216 -22.58 29.91 -2.95
CA GLY A 216 -21.95 31.06 -3.59
C GLY A 216 -22.92 32.03 -4.25
N ARG A 217 -24.03 31.52 -4.79
CA ARG A 217 -25.06 32.33 -5.41
C ARG A 217 -25.73 33.29 -4.41
N ARG A 218 -26.11 32.79 -3.23
CA ARG A 218 -26.71 33.61 -2.16
C ARG A 218 -25.73 34.63 -1.58
N VAL A 219 -24.45 34.29 -1.52
CA VAL A 219 -23.41 35.15 -0.92
C VAL A 219 -22.93 36.22 -1.91
N SER A 220 -22.79 35.87 -3.19
CA SER A 220 -22.32 36.79 -4.24
C SER A 220 -23.35 37.87 -4.59
N GLU A 221 -24.63 37.62 -4.35
CA GLU A 221 -25.71 38.62 -4.48
C GLU A 221 -25.69 39.63 -3.32
N ARG A 222 -25.28 39.22 -2.11
CA ARG A 222 -25.24 40.09 -0.91
C ARG A 222 -23.95 40.87 -0.74
N ILE A 223 -22.81 40.37 -1.22
CA ILE A 223 -21.49 40.93 -0.86
C ILE A 223 -20.77 41.47 -2.10
N GLY A 224 -21.11 42.70 -2.50
CA GLY A 224 -20.39 43.44 -3.56
C GLY A 224 -18.91 43.69 -3.23
N ALA A 225 -18.53 43.64 -1.95
CA ALA A 225 -17.14 43.75 -1.49
C ALA A 225 -16.24 42.59 -1.95
N PHE A 226 -16.81 41.40 -2.23
CA PHE A 226 -16.06 40.22 -2.66
C PHE A 226 -15.48 40.41 -4.07
N ARG A 227 -16.25 41.03 -4.98
CA ARG A 227 -15.79 41.35 -6.35
C ARG A 227 -14.62 42.35 -6.36
N ARG A 228 -14.59 43.33 -5.46
CA ARG A 228 -13.49 44.31 -5.36
C ARG A 228 -12.17 43.70 -4.85
N ARG A 229 -12.22 42.60 -4.09
CA ARG A 229 -11.03 41.91 -3.54
C ARG A 229 -10.64 40.65 -4.34
N ALA A 230 -11.39 40.29 -5.38
CA ALA A 230 -11.17 39.09 -6.18
C ALA A 230 -9.75 38.96 -6.72
N ARG A 231 -9.12 40.07 -7.15
CA ARG A 231 -7.72 40.07 -7.63
C ARG A 231 -6.72 39.71 -6.52
N LYS A 232 -6.86 40.28 -5.32
CA LYS A 232 -5.98 39.94 -4.18
C LYS A 232 -6.19 38.50 -3.75
N LEU A 233 -7.44 38.04 -3.72
CA LEU A 233 -7.79 36.67 -3.35
C LEU A 233 -7.23 35.64 -4.34
N ARG A 234 -7.27 35.93 -5.65
CA ARG A 234 -6.69 35.09 -6.72
C ARG A 234 -5.17 34.96 -6.59
N ILE A 235 -4.46 36.07 -6.31
CA ILE A 235 -3.01 36.07 -6.13
C ILE A 235 -2.60 35.28 -4.88
N VAL A 236 -3.29 35.50 -3.75
CA VAL A 236 -3.03 34.76 -2.51
C VAL A 236 -3.28 33.26 -2.69
N ALA A 237 -4.38 32.89 -3.37
CA ALA A 237 -4.68 31.51 -3.71
C ALA A 237 -3.61 30.87 -4.62
N GLY A 238 -3.18 31.58 -5.67
CA GLY A 238 -2.10 31.13 -6.56
C GLY A 238 -0.78 30.92 -5.82
N GLY A 239 -0.41 31.85 -4.93
CA GLY A 239 0.79 31.73 -4.09
C GLY A 239 0.72 30.53 -3.14
N LEU A 240 -0.42 30.34 -2.49
CA LEU A 240 -0.65 29.19 -1.60
C LEU A 240 -0.55 27.85 -2.35
N MET A 241 -1.07 27.78 -3.59
CA MET A 241 -0.93 26.58 -4.41
C MET A 241 0.52 26.26 -4.77
N ILE A 242 1.34 27.27 -5.12
CA ILE A 242 2.77 27.05 -5.43
C ILE A 242 3.52 26.58 -4.19
N VAL A 243 3.30 27.22 -3.04
CA VAL A 243 3.94 26.83 -1.77
C VAL A 243 3.57 25.38 -1.42
N LEU A 244 2.31 25.00 -1.59
CA LEU A 244 1.86 23.64 -1.34
C LEU A 244 2.44 22.63 -2.33
N ALA A 245 2.50 22.96 -3.63
CA ALA A 245 3.10 22.11 -4.65
C ALA A 245 4.60 21.88 -4.39
N LEU A 246 5.33 22.92 -4.00
CA LEU A 246 6.73 22.81 -3.59
C LEU A 246 6.88 21.99 -2.30
N GLY A 247 5.99 22.17 -1.33
CA GLY A 247 5.96 21.35 -0.11
C GLY A 247 5.72 19.86 -0.38
N LEU A 248 4.83 19.54 -1.33
CA LEU A 248 4.56 18.17 -1.79
C LEU A 248 5.71 17.59 -2.62
N ALA A 249 6.41 18.41 -3.42
CA ALA A 249 7.57 18.00 -4.20
C ALA A 249 8.79 17.69 -3.31
N LEU A 250 8.93 18.41 -2.19
CA LEU A 250 10.02 18.26 -1.22
C LEU A 250 9.68 17.29 -0.07
N ASN A 251 8.56 16.58 -0.14
CA ASN A 251 8.05 15.67 0.90
C ASN A 251 7.91 16.30 2.31
N VAL A 252 7.73 17.63 2.37
CA VAL A 252 7.57 18.37 3.63
C VAL A 252 6.21 18.06 4.28
N THR A 253 5.19 17.75 3.47
CA THR A 253 3.87 17.34 3.95
C THR A 253 3.90 16.03 4.74
N ASP A 254 4.75 15.09 4.35
CA ASP A 254 4.90 13.83 5.07
C ASP A 254 5.59 14.05 6.42
N ALA A 255 6.51 15.02 6.49
CA ALA A 255 7.13 15.44 7.74
C ALA A 255 6.15 16.17 8.68
N ILE A 256 5.21 16.94 8.14
CA ILE A 256 4.17 17.65 8.93
C ILE A 256 3.04 16.71 9.35
N GLN A 257 2.59 15.79 8.49
CA GLN A 257 1.63 14.74 8.87
C GLN A 257 2.21 13.80 9.94
N ARG A 258 3.53 13.56 9.93
CA ARG A 258 4.23 12.84 11.02
C ARG A 258 4.37 13.64 12.31
N ALA A 259 4.25 14.97 12.27
CA ALA A 259 4.39 15.85 13.43
C ALA A 259 3.03 16.26 14.07
N LEU A 260 1.91 16.06 13.36
CA LEU A 260 0.57 16.33 13.88
C LEU A 260 -0.02 15.09 14.55
N PRO A 261 -0.62 15.20 15.75
CA PRO A 261 -1.34 14.10 16.39
C PRO A 261 -2.46 13.58 15.48
N ASP A 262 -2.36 12.31 15.14
CA ASP A 262 -3.17 11.60 14.16
C ASP A 262 -4.62 11.36 14.68
N TYR A 263 -5.47 12.38 14.60
CA TYR A 263 -6.82 12.39 15.20
C TYR A 263 -7.82 11.41 14.57
N THR A 264 -7.50 10.86 13.39
CA THR A 264 -8.32 9.83 12.71
C THR A 264 -7.86 8.40 12.99
N SER A 265 -6.62 8.21 13.49
CA SER A 265 -6.06 6.89 13.79
C SER A 265 -6.85 6.13 14.86
N ALA A 266 -7.45 6.82 15.83
CA ALA A 266 -8.25 6.17 16.87
C ALA A 266 -9.53 5.51 16.33
N ALA A 267 -10.12 6.06 15.26
CA ALA A 267 -11.26 5.47 14.57
C ALA A 267 -10.83 4.35 13.63
N GLN A 268 -9.70 4.52 12.94
CA GLN A 268 -9.16 3.56 11.98
C GLN A 268 -8.59 2.30 12.67
N LYS A 269 -7.89 2.48 13.79
CA LYS A 269 -7.31 1.41 14.61
C LYS A 269 -8.39 0.55 15.29
N LYS A 270 -9.54 1.15 15.67
CA LYS A 270 -10.71 0.39 16.18
C LYS A 270 -11.37 -0.48 15.10
N ILE A 271 -11.24 -0.12 13.83
CA ILE A 271 -11.77 -0.88 12.70
C ILE A 271 -10.75 -1.97 12.30
N GLU A 272 -9.47 -1.62 12.20
CA GLU A 272 -8.36 -2.54 11.85
C GLU A 272 -8.09 -3.63 12.91
N ASP A 273 -8.26 -3.34 14.22
CA ASP A 273 -8.04 -4.32 15.28
C ASP A 273 -9.21 -5.29 15.50
N SER A 274 -10.35 -5.10 14.81
CA SER A 274 -11.45 -6.05 14.91
C SER A 274 -11.09 -7.37 14.21
N ARG A 275 -11.24 -8.50 14.90
CA ARG A 275 -11.04 -9.85 14.33
C ARG A 275 -11.83 -10.04 13.02
N ALA A 276 -12.99 -9.40 12.91
CA ALA A 276 -13.81 -9.37 11.70
C ALA A 276 -13.13 -8.65 10.52
N ALA A 277 -12.45 -7.51 10.75
CA ALA A 277 -11.70 -6.82 9.70
C ALA A 277 -10.45 -7.60 9.27
N ARG A 278 -9.66 -8.18 10.19
CA ARG A 278 -8.50 -9.03 9.82
C ARG A 278 -8.90 -10.28 9.02
N GLN A 279 -10.11 -10.80 9.26
CA GLN A 279 -10.68 -11.92 8.53
C GLN A 279 -11.30 -11.49 7.19
N GLN A 280 -11.81 -10.26 7.07
CA GLN A 280 -12.31 -9.69 5.80
C GLN A 280 -11.21 -9.13 4.90
N LEU A 281 -10.11 -8.60 5.44
CA LEU A 281 -8.90 -8.26 4.69
C LEU A 281 -8.20 -9.50 4.12
N SER A 282 -8.48 -10.71 4.65
CA SER A 282 -8.04 -11.96 4.04
C SER A 282 -8.66 -12.21 2.66
N GLY A 283 -9.81 -11.59 2.36
CA GLY A 283 -10.55 -11.74 1.11
C GLY A 283 -10.27 -10.65 0.07
N LEU A 284 -9.18 -9.89 0.21
CA LEU A 284 -8.77 -8.85 -0.73
C LEU A 284 -7.96 -9.37 -1.94
N TYR A 285 -7.82 -10.69 -2.07
CA TYR A 285 -7.06 -11.33 -3.15
C TYR A 285 -7.99 -12.19 -4.02
N ASP A 286 -7.66 -12.22 -5.32
CA ASP A 286 -8.25 -12.92 -6.47
C ASP A 286 -9.16 -14.14 -6.14
N ASP A 287 -10.27 -14.29 -6.86
CA ASP A 287 -11.20 -15.43 -6.80
C ASP A 287 -10.51 -16.80 -7.00
N SER A 288 -9.32 -16.85 -7.61
CA SER A 288 -8.60 -18.09 -7.97
C SER A 288 -8.10 -18.95 -6.80
N ASN A 289 -7.96 -18.40 -5.59
CA ASN A 289 -7.41 -19.10 -4.41
C ASN A 289 -8.35 -19.06 -3.19
N LYS A 290 -9.61 -18.69 -3.41
CA LYS A 290 -10.65 -18.60 -2.38
C LYS A 290 -10.91 -19.94 -1.69
N GLU A 291 -10.76 -21.04 -2.41
CA GLU A 291 -11.04 -22.38 -1.87
C GLU A 291 -10.06 -22.80 -0.77
N LEU A 292 -8.88 -22.17 -0.68
CA LEU A 292 -7.90 -22.45 0.37
C LEU A 292 -8.48 -22.23 1.78
N SER A 293 -9.44 -21.30 1.94
CA SER A 293 -10.09 -21.07 3.24
C SER A 293 -11.05 -22.18 3.68
N ARG A 294 -11.25 -23.24 2.87
CA ARG A 294 -11.98 -24.45 3.30
C ARG A 294 -11.17 -25.32 4.26
N CYS A 295 -9.85 -25.09 4.33
CA CYS A 295 -8.95 -25.82 5.20
C CYS A 295 -8.51 -24.97 6.38
N GLU A 296 -8.23 -25.65 7.47
CA GLU A 296 -7.78 -25.06 8.73
C GLU A 296 -6.28 -25.29 8.88
N ASP A 297 -5.60 -24.36 9.57
CA ASP A 297 -4.17 -24.47 9.86
C ASP A 297 -3.88 -25.71 10.70
N GLY A 298 -3.05 -26.62 10.19
CA GLY A 298 -2.54 -27.75 10.97
C GLY A 298 -3.60 -28.80 11.30
N ALA A 299 -4.63 -28.95 10.47
CA ALA A 299 -5.64 -30.00 10.64
C ALA A 299 -5.01 -31.40 10.67
N ASP A 300 -5.51 -32.26 11.55
CA ASP A 300 -5.03 -33.64 11.78
C ASP A 300 -5.39 -34.62 10.66
N GLN A 301 -6.28 -34.20 9.74
CA GLN A 301 -6.75 -34.99 8.62
C GLN A 301 -6.67 -34.22 7.31
N LEU A 302 -6.50 -34.94 6.21
CA LEU A 302 -6.55 -34.36 4.87
C LEU A 302 -7.93 -33.75 4.59
N ARG A 303 -7.93 -32.55 4.02
CA ARG A 303 -9.12 -31.83 3.56
C ARG A 303 -9.01 -31.58 2.05
N SER A 304 -10.01 -30.95 1.44
CA SER A 304 -9.92 -30.53 0.03
C SER A 304 -10.11 -29.02 -0.06
N CYS A 305 -8.99 -28.32 -0.28
CA CYS A 305 -8.90 -26.85 -0.22
C CYS A 305 -8.88 -26.23 -1.63
N GLY A 306 -9.30 -26.97 -2.65
CA GLY A 306 -9.25 -26.53 -4.04
C GLY A 306 -7.90 -26.76 -4.71
N GLN A 307 -7.82 -26.37 -5.98
CA GLN A 307 -6.62 -26.52 -6.80
C GLN A 307 -5.49 -25.64 -6.27
N ALA A 308 -4.26 -26.16 -6.32
CA ALA A 308 -3.07 -25.42 -5.91
C ALA A 308 -2.89 -24.17 -6.78
N PRO A 309 -2.76 -22.97 -6.18
CA PRO A 309 -2.44 -21.78 -6.93
C PRO A 309 -1.10 -21.94 -7.68
N PRO A 310 -0.95 -21.34 -8.87
CA PRO A 310 0.27 -21.48 -9.64
C PRO A 310 1.43 -20.74 -8.97
N ILE A 311 2.63 -21.31 -9.11
CA ILE A 311 3.89 -20.68 -8.68
C ILE A 311 4.28 -19.66 -9.77
N GLN A 312 4.07 -18.37 -9.49
CA GLN A 312 4.21 -17.27 -10.45
C GLN A 312 5.00 -16.10 -9.86
N GLY A 313 5.44 -15.19 -10.74
CA GLY A 313 6.25 -14.04 -10.32
C GLY A 313 7.65 -14.42 -9.82
N ILE A 314 8.11 -15.62 -10.15
CA ILE A 314 9.42 -16.13 -9.73
C ILE A 314 10.52 -15.47 -10.55
N SER A 315 11.43 -14.81 -9.84
CA SER A 315 12.56 -14.10 -10.45
C SER A 315 13.64 -15.04 -10.97
N LYS A 316 13.92 -16.13 -10.24
CA LYS A 316 14.89 -17.16 -10.61
C LYS A 316 14.56 -18.48 -9.93
N TRP A 317 14.89 -19.57 -10.61
CA TRP A 317 14.88 -20.92 -10.03
C TRP A 317 16.29 -21.40 -9.74
N LEU A 318 16.49 -21.99 -8.57
CA LEU A 318 17.71 -22.67 -8.15
C LEU A 318 17.43 -24.16 -7.98
N ASN A 319 18.48 -24.97 -8.05
CA ASN A 319 18.41 -26.43 -7.91
C ASN A 319 17.47 -27.14 -8.91
N THR A 320 17.22 -26.52 -10.07
CA THR A 320 16.49 -27.13 -11.19
C THR A 320 17.42 -27.30 -12.40
N PRO A 321 17.18 -28.28 -13.28
CA PRO A 321 17.95 -28.45 -14.51
C PRO A 321 17.96 -27.15 -15.34
N GLY A 322 19.15 -26.59 -15.58
CA GLY A 322 19.32 -25.34 -16.33
C GLY A 322 18.68 -24.10 -15.70
N GLY A 323 18.19 -24.17 -14.45
CA GLY A 323 17.40 -23.09 -13.85
C GLY A 323 16.00 -22.96 -14.44
N ALA A 324 15.47 -24.04 -15.03
CA ALA A 324 14.12 -24.06 -15.59
C ALA A 324 13.04 -23.92 -14.50
N PRO A 325 11.91 -23.24 -14.80
CA PRO A 325 10.76 -23.20 -13.90
C PRO A 325 10.12 -24.56 -13.65
N VAL A 326 9.61 -24.78 -12.44
CA VAL A 326 8.76 -25.94 -12.13
C VAL A 326 7.30 -25.53 -12.24
N ASP A 327 6.58 -26.11 -13.20
CA ASP A 327 5.13 -25.97 -13.32
C ASP A 327 4.43 -27.07 -12.51
N LEU A 328 3.49 -26.68 -11.65
CA LEU A 328 2.69 -27.61 -10.85
C LEU A 328 1.86 -28.55 -11.71
N LYS A 329 1.41 -28.12 -12.89
CA LYS A 329 0.69 -29.00 -13.81
C LYS A 329 1.56 -30.16 -14.32
N GLN A 330 2.88 -29.95 -14.40
CA GLN A 330 3.82 -31.01 -14.78
C GLN A 330 4.16 -31.94 -13.60
N GLN A 331 3.67 -31.64 -12.39
CA GLN A 331 3.83 -32.49 -11.21
C GLN A 331 2.60 -33.37 -10.94
N HIS A 332 1.58 -33.38 -11.81
CA HIS A 332 0.46 -34.32 -11.69
C HIS A 332 0.97 -35.77 -11.61
N GLY A 333 0.38 -36.55 -10.71
CA GLY A 333 0.85 -37.89 -10.35
C GLY A 333 1.84 -37.94 -9.18
N LYS A 334 2.42 -36.79 -8.78
CA LYS A 334 3.28 -36.69 -7.59
C LYS A 334 2.58 -35.97 -6.45
N VAL A 335 2.98 -36.26 -5.23
CA VAL A 335 2.63 -35.45 -4.06
C VAL A 335 3.60 -34.27 -4.01
N VAL A 336 3.11 -33.04 -3.87
CA VAL A 336 3.96 -31.84 -3.84
C VAL A 336 3.87 -31.16 -2.47
N LEU A 337 5.02 -30.85 -1.88
CA LEU A 337 5.12 -30.01 -0.69
C LEU A 337 5.71 -28.65 -1.08
N ILE A 338 4.92 -27.59 -0.94
CA ILE A 338 5.40 -26.21 -1.01
C ILE A 338 5.88 -25.80 0.37
N ASP A 339 7.15 -25.41 0.49
CA ASP A 339 7.73 -24.87 1.72
C ASP A 339 8.10 -23.40 1.52
N PHE A 340 7.33 -22.51 2.12
CA PHE A 340 7.66 -21.08 2.19
C PHE A 340 8.71 -20.87 3.27
N TRP A 341 9.85 -20.32 2.87
CA TRP A 341 10.99 -20.13 3.74
C TRP A 341 11.77 -18.86 3.38
N THR A 342 12.59 -18.40 4.31
CA THR A 342 13.67 -17.45 4.03
C THR A 342 14.91 -17.90 4.80
N TYR A 343 16.11 -17.63 4.26
CA TYR A 343 17.32 -18.26 4.77
C TYR A 343 17.77 -17.69 6.12
N SER A 344 17.47 -16.43 6.46
CA SER A 344 17.89 -15.82 7.73
C SER A 344 16.93 -16.11 8.90
N CYS A 345 15.75 -16.67 8.61
CA CYS A 345 14.75 -17.03 9.61
C CYS A 345 15.14 -18.29 10.40
N ILE A 346 15.24 -18.17 11.73
CA ILE A 346 15.59 -19.31 12.60
C ILE A 346 14.54 -20.42 12.56
N ASN A 347 13.24 -20.06 12.52
CA ASN A 347 12.14 -21.03 12.50
C ASN A 347 12.19 -21.87 11.21
N CYS A 348 12.57 -21.24 10.09
CA CYS A 348 12.82 -21.94 8.83
C CYS A 348 14.02 -22.87 8.97
N GLN A 349 15.17 -22.37 9.45
CA GLN A 349 16.38 -23.19 9.61
C GLN A 349 16.17 -24.42 10.52
N ARG A 350 15.35 -24.30 11.59
CA ARG A 350 14.99 -25.44 12.45
C ARG A 350 14.04 -26.43 11.78
N SER A 351 13.23 -25.98 10.83
CA SER A 351 12.38 -26.87 10.02
C SER A 351 13.12 -27.60 8.91
N LEU A 352 14.20 -27.03 8.37
CA LEU A 352 14.95 -27.59 7.24
C LEU A 352 15.44 -29.03 7.45
N PRO A 353 15.96 -29.45 8.63
CA PRO A 353 16.34 -30.85 8.87
C PRO A 353 15.22 -31.85 8.57
N HIS A 354 13.99 -31.57 9.00
CA HIS A 354 12.83 -32.43 8.74
C HIS A 354 12.51 -32.50 7.24
N ILE A 355 12.49 -31.35 6.56
CA ILE A 355 12.16 -31.27 5.13
C ILE A 355 13.21 -31.96 4.27
N LYS A 356 14.50 -31.79 4.61
CA LYS A 356 15.61 -32.48 3.93
C LYS A 356 15.50 -33.98 4.09
N GLU A 357 15.09 -34.45 5.27
CA GLU A 357 14.92 -35.86 5.54
C GLU A 357 13.71 -36.44 4.79
N TRP A 358 12.59 -35.71 4.72
CA TRP A 358 11.45 -36.09 3.87
C TRP A 358 11.81 -36.14 2.40
N ASN A 359 12.56 -35.15 1.90
CA ASN A 359 13.06 -35.14 0.53
C ASN A 359 13.94 -36.37 0.26
N ARG A 360 14.85 -36.72 1.17
CA ARG A 360 15.70 -37.90 1.05
C ARG A 360 14.89 -39.20 1.06
N ALA A 361 13.94 -39.33 1.99
CA ALA A 361 13.18 -40.55 2.21
C ALA A 361 12.11 -40.80 1.13
N TYR A 362 11.46 -39.76 0.64
CA TYR A 362 10.22 -39.88 -0.14
C TYR A 362 10.33 -39.39 -1.58
N LYS A 363 11.42 -38.74 -2.00
CA LYS A 363 11.59 -38.29 -3.39
C LYS A 363 11.48 -39.44 -4.40
N GLY A 364 12.06 -40.60 -4.08
CA GLY A 364 11.95 -41.80 -4.92
C GLY A 364 10.56 -42.47 -4.89
N ALA A 365 9.72 -42.12 -3.92
CA ALA A 365 8.37 -42.65 -3.75
C ALA A 365 7.29 -41.76 -4.39
N GLY A 366 7.66 -40.61 -4.97
CA GLY A 366 6.73 -39.69 -5.63
C GLY A 366 6.50 -38.36 -4.90
N LEU A 367 7.30 -38.01 -3.88
CA LEU A 367 7.27 -36.68 -3.26
C LEU A 367 8.15 -35.68 -4.05
N GLU A 368 7.61 -34.53 -4.38
CA GLU A 368 8.35 -33.37 -4.87
C GLU A 368 8.28 -32.24 -3.83
N ILE A 369 9.41 -31.68 -3.43
CA ILE A 369 9.45 -30.54 -2.51
C ILE A 369 9.90 -29.30 -3.30
N ILE A 370 9.17 -28.21 -3.18
CA ILE A 370 9.52 -26.92 -3.79
C ILE A 370 9.63 -25.89 -2.67
N GLY A 371 10.84 -25.37 -2.46
CA GLY A 371 11.09 -24.28 -1.53
C GLY A 371 10.78 -22.94 -2.17
N VAL A 372 9.69 -22.29 -1.76
CA VAL A 372 9.40 -20.91 -2.21
C VAL A 372 10.13 -19.96 -1.26
N HIS A 373 11.23 -19.39 -1.75
CA HIS A 373 12.01 -18.40 -1.02
C HIS A 373 11.35 -17.03 -1.16
N SER A 374 10.60 -16.63 -0.14
CA SER A 374 9.93 -15.32 -0.04
C SER A 374 10.71 -14.44 0.94
N PRO A 375 11.37 -13.36 0.47
CA PRO A 375 12.30 -12.59 1.30
C PRO A 375 11.58 -11.73 2.34
N GLU A 376 12.10 -11.74 3.57
CA GLU A 376 11.71 -10.86 4.67
C GLU A 376 12.47 -9.53 4.60
N PHE A 377 13.75 -9.58 4.21
CA PHE A 377 14.61 -8.39 4.09
C PHE A 377 15.09 -8.14 2.66
N GLY A 378 15.47 -6.90 2.37
CA GLY A 378 15.98 -6.50 1.05
C GLY A 378 17.18 -7.32 0.57
N PHE A 379 18.10 -7.67 1.47
CA PHE A 379 19.29 -8.47 1.14
C PHE A 379 18.98 -9.93 0.75
N GLU A 380 17.78 -10.42 1.08
CA GLU A 380 17.34 -11.77 0.76
C GLU A 380 16.75 -11.85 -0.66
N LYS A 381 16.56 -10.72 -1.34
CA LYS A 381 16.20 -10.68 -2.76
C LYS A 381 17.38 -11.00 -3.67
N ASP A 382 18.61 -10.87 -3.18
CA ASP A 382 19.82 -11.14 -3.95
C ASP A 382 19.97 -12.64 -4.22
N THR A 383 20.02 -13.02 -5.50
CA THR A 383 20.09 -14.43 -5.90
C THR A 383 21.38 -15.11 -5.43
N GLY A 384 22.50 -14.40 -5.41
CA GLY A 384 23.79 -14.94 -4.95
C GLY A 384 23.77 -15.29 -3.46
N ASN A 385 23.16 -14.42 -2.65
CA ASN A 385 22.94 -14.65 -1.22
C ASN A 385 22.08 -15.89 -0.99
N VAL A 386 20.91 -15.97 -1.66
CA VAL A 386 20.01 -17.12 -1.52
C VAL A 386 20.69 -18.41 -1.95
N GLN A 387 21.41 -18.41 -3.07
CA GLN A 387 22.13 -19.59 -3.56
C GLN A 387 23.23 -20.05 -2.60
N SER A 388 24.04 -19.12 -2.08
CA SER A 388 25.09 -19.38 -1.10
C SER A 388 24.51 -20.00 0.18
N GLN A 389 23.43 -19.41 0.71
CA GLN A 389 22.82 -19.84 1.97
C GLN A 389 22.04 -21.15 1.81
N ALA A 390 21.31 -21.33 0.70
CA ALA A 390 20.66 -22.61 0.38
C ALA A 390 21.68 -23.75 0.33
N LYS A 391 22.84 -23.54 -0.31
CA LYS A 391 23.94 -24.51 -0.33
C LYS A 391 24.47 -24.77 1.08
N LYS A 392 24.73 -23.73 1.88
CA LYS A 392 25.23 -23.85 3.26
C LYS A 392 24.27 -24.63 4.17
N LEU A 393 22.96 -24.43 4.00
CA LEU A 393 21.91 -25.12 4.74
C LEU A 393 21.62 -26.53 4.19
N GLY A 394 22.21 -26.89 3.06
CA GLY A 394 22.05 -28.20 2.39
C GLY A 394 20.66 -28.37 1.76
N VAL A 395 20.07 -27.28 1.27
CA VAL A 395 18.84 -27.29 0.49
C VAL A 395 19.17 -27.69 -0.95
N THR A 396 18.74 -28.89 -1.35
CA THR A 396 19.04 -29.47 -2.68
C THR A 396 17.80 -29.66 -3.55
N TYR A 397 16.61 -29.49 -2.98
CA TYR A 397 15.34 -29.49 -3.73
C TYR A 397 15.15 -28.15 -4.48
N PRO A 398 14.28 -28.10 -5.51
CA PRO A 398 13.98 -26.89 -6.26
C PRO A 398 13.66 -25.69 -5.35
N VAL A 399 14.25 -24.53 -5.66
CA VAL A 399 13.97 -23.28 -4.94
C VAL A 399 13.49 -22.20 -5.91
N ALA A 400 12.35 -21.59 -5.61
CA ALA A 400 11.75 -20.51 -6.39
C ALA A 400 11.94 -19.17 -5.65
N LEU A 401 12.62 -18.20 -6.27
CA LEU A 401 12.84 -16.87 -5.66
C LEU A 401 11.65 -15.94 -5.92
N ASP A 402 10.77 -15.84 -4.93
CA ASP A 402 9.54 -15.05 -4.95
C ASP A 402 9.78 -13.60 -4.44
N ASN A 403 10.70 -12.89 -5.10
CA ASN A 403 11.16 -11.55 -4.67
C ASN A 403 10.07 -10.47 -4.65
N LYS A 404 8.96 -10.70 -5.38
CA LYS A 404 7.80 -9.80 -5.46
C LYS A 404 6.63 -10.29 -4.60
N LEU A 405 6.81 -11.36 -3.82
CA LEU A 405 5.79 -11.98 -2.97
C LEU A 405 4.52 -12.37 -3.76
N THR A 406 4.65 -12.65 -5.05
CA THR A 406 3.50 -12.97 -5.90
C THR A 406 2.99 -14.36 -5.56
N THR A 407 3.87 -15.35 -5.45
CA THR A 407 3.47 -16.71 -5.05
C THR A 407 3.02 -16.73 -3.59
N TRP A 408 3.70 -16.02 -2.70
CA TRP A 408 3.29 -15.81 -1.30
C TRP A 408 1.83 -15.32 -1.20
N ASN A 409 1.49 -14.27 -1.95
CA ASN A 409 0.15 -13.71 -1.99
C ASN A 409 -0.85 -14.68 -2.64
N ASN A 410 -0.47 -15.37 -3.72
CA ASN A 410 -1.32 -16.38 -4.39
C ASN A 410 -1.67 -17.54 -3.46
N TYR A 411 -0.79 -17.92 -2.54
CA TYR A 411 -1.05 -18.95 -1.53
C TYR A 411 -1.73 -18.40 -0.28
N ARG A 412 -1.99 -17.08 -0.23
CA ARG A 412 -2.54 -16.37 0.94
C ARG A 412 -1.71 -16.61 2.20
N ASN A 413 -0.39 -16.79 2.02
CA ASN A 413 0.52 -17.07 3.13
C ASN A 413 0.75 -15.82 3.99
N ARG A 414 1.15 -16.03 5.25
CA ARG A 414 1.36 -14.98 6.25
C ARG A 414 2.57 -15.20 7.15
N PHE A 415 3.18 -16.39 7.11
CA PHE A 415 4.17 -16.77 8.09
C PHE A 415 5.36 -17.50 7.46
N TRP A 416 6.50 -17.37 8.14
CA TRP A 416 7.69 -18.17 7.90
C TRP A 416 7.96 -19.08 9.12
N PRO A 417 8.17 -20.39 8.91
CA PRO A 417 7.90 -21.13 7.69
C PRO A 417 6.39 -21.33 7.47
N ALA A 418 6.00 -21.73 6.26
CA ALA A 418 4.67 -22.27 5.99
C ALA A 418 4.74 -23.43 4.99
N LYS A 419 3.86 -24.41 5.15
CA LYS A 419 3.82 -25.63 4.32
C LYS A 419 2.45 -25.80 3.71
N TYR A 420 2.41 -26.14 2.42
CA TYR A 420 1.18 -26.53 1.73
C TYR A 420 1.42 -27.88 1.05
N LEU A 421 0.59 -28.85 1.38
CA LEU A 421 0.66 -30.20 0.87
C LEU A 421 -0.41 -30.39 -0.20
N ILE A 422 0.03 -30.82 -1.37
CA ILE A 422 -0.75 -30.95 -2.60
C ILE A 422 -0.73 -32.43 -3.02
N ASP A 423 -1.89 -32.99 -3.34
CA ASP A 423 -2.00 -34.37 -3.82
C ASP A 423 -1.61 -34.54 -5.30
N SER A 424 -1.61 -35.80 -5.76
CA SER A 424 -1.32 -36.17 -7.14
C SER A 424 -2.25 -35.55 -8.19
N HIS A 425 -3.41 -35.05 -7.78
CA HIS A 425 -4.37 -34.36 -8.66
C HIS A 425 -4.19 -32.84 -8.65
N GLY A 426 -3.16 -32.31 -7.99
CA GLY A 426 -2.91 -30.87 -7.89
C GLY A 426 -3.83 -30.15 -6.90
N THR A 427 -4.54 -30.89 -6.04
CA THR A 427 -5.44 -30.30 -5.04
C THR A 427 -4.68 -30.07 -3.73
N VAL A 428 -4.82 -28.89 -3.13
CA VAL A 428 -4.29 -28.63 -1.79
C VAL A 428 -5.10 -29.43 -0.78
N ARG A 429 -4.42 -30.21 0.06
CA ARG A 429 -5.05 -31.11 1.04
C ARG A 429 -4.78 -30.74 2.49
N TYR A 430 -3.71 -30.00 2.72
CA TYR A 430 -3.28 -29.59 4.06
C TYR A 430 -2.40 -28.35 3.94
N PHE A 431 -2.44 -27.49 4.97
CA PHE A 431 -1.42 -26.46 5.15
C PHE A 431 -1.09 -26.27 6.63
N LYS A 432 0.13 -25.81 6.89
CA LYS A 432 0.62 -25.47 8.22
C LYS A 432 1.33 -24.13 8.21
N PHE A 433 0.95 -23.25 9.13
CA PHE A 433 1.68 -22.03 9.43
C PHE A 433 2.60 -22.19 10.63
N GLY A 434 3.81 -21.66 10.52
CA GLY A 434 4.81 -21.69 11.58
C GLY A 434 5.54 -23.03 11.71
N GLU A 435 6.37 -23.10 12.75
CA GLU A 435 7.23 -24.23 13.07
C GLU A 435 6.49 -25.34 13.85
N GLY A 436 6.88 -26.60 13.65
CA GLY A 436 6.34 -27.75 14.39
C GLY A 436 5.38 -28.64 13.59
N GLN A 437 4.70 -29.55 14.30
CA GLN A 437 3.81 -30.59 13.75
C GLN A 437 4.45 -31.43 12.63
N TYR A 438 5.75 -31.70 12.74
CA TYR A 438 6.49 -32.46 11.72
C TYR A 438 5.98 -33.89 11.64
N ALA A 439 5.70 -34.50 12.79
CA ALA A 439 5.11 -35.81 12.91
C ALA A 439 3.84 -36.00 12.06
N GLN A 440 2.87 -35.14 12.32
CA GLN A 440 1.58 -35.12 11.66
C GLN A 440 1.72 -34.79 10.17
N THR A 441 2.54 -33.79 9.83
CA THR A 441 2.79 -33.43 8.42
C THR A 441 3.37 -34.61 7.65
N GLU A 442 4.31 -35.36 8.25
CA GLU A 442 4.88 -36.54 7.63
C GLU A 442 3.87 -37.68 7.46
N ASP A 443 3.01 -37.91 8.45
CA ASP A 443 1.96 -38.93 8.35
C ASP A 443 0.99 -38.62 7.19
N LEU A 444 0.62 -37.34 7.02
CA LEU A 444 -0.21 -36.88 5.89
C LEU A 444 0.52 -36.98 4.53
N ILE A 445 1.83 -36.71 4.48
CA ILE A 445 2.64 -36.95 3.28
C ILE A 445 2.59 -38.43 2.90
N ARG A 446 2.77 -39.33 3.86
CA ARG A 446 2.77 -40.78 3.64
C ARG A 446 1.41 -41.29 3.19
N GLU A 447 0.33 -40.74 3.74
CA GLU A 447 -1.05 -41.01 3.32
C GLU A 447 -1.23 -40.63 1.83
N LEU A 448 -0.90 -39.39 1.45
CA LEU A 448 -1.02 -38.95 0.06
C LEU A 448 -0.15 -39.73 -0.93
N LEU A 449 1.03 -40.19 -0.50
CA LEU A 449 1.88 -41.03 -1.35
C LEU A 449 1.24 -42.40 -1.61
N ARG A 450 0.55 -42.97 -0.61
CA ARG A 450 -0.21 -44.22 -0.77
C ARG A 450 -1.47 -44.02 -1.62
N ASP A 451 -2.15 -42.89 -1.46
CA ASP A 451 -3.29 -42.53 -2.30
C ASP A 451 -2.86 -42.36 -3.77
N ALA A 452 -1.70 -41.77 -4.02
CA ALA A 452 -1.16 -41.59 -5.37
C ALA A 452 -0.69 -42.92 -6.00
N ASN A 453 -0.13 -43.83 -5.19
CA ASN A 453 0.30 -45.15 -5.64
C ASN A 453 0.09 -46.19 -4.52
N PRO A 454 -1.02 -46.97 -4.55
CA PRO A 454 -1.33 -47.95 -3.52
C PRO A 454 -0.27 -49.06 -3.35
N ALA A 455 0.57 -49.29 -4.35
CA ALA A 455 1.65 -50.29 -4.32
C ALA A 455 2.99 -49.73 -3.80
N VAL A 456 3.06 -48.44 -3.45
CA VAL A 456 4.31 -47.80 -3.02
C VAL A 456 4.81 -48.40 -1.70
N LYS A 457 6.09 -48.77 -1.66
CA LYS A 457 6.77 -49.20 -0.43
C LYS A 457 7.47 -48.00 0.20
N LEU A 458 6.87 -47.44 1.24
CA LEU A 458 7.47 -46.32 1.98
C LEU A 458 8.47 -46.84 3.03
N PRO A 459 9.59 -46.15 3.25
CA PRO A 459 10.48 -46.44 4.38
C PRO A 459 9.77 -46.23 5.72
N ALA A 460 10.43 -46.59 6.82
CA ALA A 460 9.99 -46.18 8.15
C ALA A 460 9.89 -44.66 8.25
N ARG A 461 9.06 -44.17 9.17
CA ARG A 461 8.92 -42.75 9.45
C ARG A 461 10.26 -42.15 9.87
N THR A 462 10.52 -40.91 9.48
CA THR A 462 11.78 -40.23 9.78
C THR A 462 11.88 -39.91 11.27
N ALA A 463 13.02 -40.25 11.89
CA ALA A 463 13.20 -40.23 13.35
C ALA A 463 13.73 -38.89 13.89
N GLN A 464 13.24 -37.76 13.37
CA GLN A 464 13.65 -36.44 13.85
C GLN A 464 12.79 -36.03 15.04
N SER A 465 13.41 -35.73 16.19
CA SER A 465 12.67 -35.25 17.36
C SER A 465 12.18 -33.83 17.12
N ASP A 466 10.90 -33.57 17.39
CA ASP A 466 10.39 -32.21 17.48
C ASP A 466 11.13 -31.51 18.65
N ALA A 467 11.95 -30.50 18.35
CA ALA A 467 12.48 -29.65 19.39
C ALA A 467 11.29 -29.00 20.11
N GLN A 468 11.14 -29.26 21.42
CA GLN A 468 10.04 -28.70 22.20
C GLN A 468 10.16 -27.17 22.20
N LEU A 469 9.31 -26.50 21.42
CA LEU A 469 9.28 -25.04 21.37
C LEU A 469 8.78 -24.52 22.72
N THR A 470 9.64 -23.80 23.43
CA THR A 470 9.25 -23.18 24.71
C THR A 470 8.23 -22.07 24.46
N ALA A 471 6.99 -22.25 24.91
CA ALA A 471 5.90 -21.27 24.75
C ALA A 471 6.19 -19.93 25.46
N ASP A 472 7.02 -19.96 26.50
CA ASP A 472 7.35 -18.79 27.32
C ASP A 472 8.63 -18.04 26.87
N ARG A 473 9.12 -18.28 25.65
CA ARG A 473 10.33 -17.60 25.16
C ARG A 473 10.06 -16.16 24.75
N THR A 474 11.12 -15.35 24.74
CA THR A 474 11.08 -14.01 24.17
C THR A 474 10.62 -14.03 22.70
N PRO A 475 9.65 -13.19 22.33
CA PRO A 475 9.23 -13.04 20.93
C PRO A 475 10.34 -12.50 20.04
N GLU A 476 10.23 -12.78 18.75
CA GLU A 476 11.09 -12.17 17.74
C GLU A 476 11.03 -10.65 17.84
N THR A 477 12.22 -10.03 17.82
CA THR A 477 12.37 -8.61 18.12
C THR A 477 13.06 -7.92 16.96
N TYR A 478 12.26 -7.23 16.14
CA TYR A 478 12.71 -6.46 14.99
C TYR A 478 13.45 -5.19 15.40
N LEU A 479 14.55 -4.92 14.71
CA LEU A 479 15.43 -3.76 14.92
C LEU A 479 15.26 -2.77 13.76
N ASN A 480 14.04 -2.24 13.63
CA ASN A 480 13.71 -1.20 12.67
C ASN A 480 12.55 -0.34 13.20
N ASN A 481 12.38 0.88 12.69
CA ASN A 481 11.43 1.82 13.31
C ASN A 481 9.96 1.44 13.14
N HIS A 482 9.63 0.62 12.14
CA HIS A 482 8.23 0.29 11.85
C HIS A 482 7.72 -0.89 12.69
N ASN A 483 8.54 -1.93 12.88
CA ASN A 483 8.15 -3.20 13.49
C ASN A 483 8.74 -3.42 14.89
N ILE A 484 9.62 -2.54 15.36
CA ILE A 484 10.19 -2.67 16.70
C ILE A 484 9.08 -2.62 17.76
N THR A 485 9.08 -3.63 18.63
CA THR A 485 8.19 -3.69 19.79
C THR A 485 9.04 -3.81 21.06
N GLY A 486 8.53 -3.26 22.16
CA GLY A 486 9.23 -3.34 23.45
C GLY A 486 10.53 -2.54 23.55
N TYR A 487 10.71 -1.50 22.73
CA TYR A 487 11.82 -0.56 22.89
C TYR A 487 11.62 0.34 24.12
N VAL A 488 12.68 0.50 24.92
CA VAL A 488 12.74 1.39 26.09
C VAL A 488 13.97 2.27 26.01
N GLY A 489 13.80 3.58 26.15
CA GLY A 489 14.90 4.56 26.06
C GLY A 489 14.48 5.85 25.37
N ASP A 490 15.47 6.58 24.87
CA ASP A 490 15.23 7.85 24.15
C ASP A 490 14.42 7.59 22.87
N PRO A 491 13.51 8.48 22.45
CA PRO A 491 12.72 8.31 21.24
C PRO A 491 13.59 8.02 20.01
N LEU A 492 13.20 7.03 19.21
CA LEU A 492 13.90 6.69 17.97
C LEU A 492 13.80 7.86 16.97
N LEU A 493 14.92 8.14 16.30
CA LEU A 493 15.00 9.15 15.26
C LEU A 493 15.17 8.45 13.90
N ASP A 494 14.19 8.65 13.01
CA ASP A 494 14.14 7.99 11.71
C ASP A 494 15.30 8.39 10.79
N ASP A 495 15.99 7.36 10.29
CA ASP A 495 17.04 7.42 9.26
C ASP A 495 18.13 8.47 9.50
N LYS A 496 18.36 8.84 10.77
CA LYS A 496 19.39 9.80 11.16
C LYS A 496 20.25 9.25 12.29
N PRO A 497 21.57 9.45 12.24
CA PRO A 497 22.45 9.12 13.36
C PRO A 497 22.02 9.90 14.61
N LYS A 498 21.81 9.17 15.70
CA LYS A 498 21.54 9.73 17.03
C LYS A 498 22.35 8.96 18.07
N ASN A 499 22.84 9.68 19.07
CA ASN A 499 23.43 9.07 20.25
C ASN A 499 22.33 8.75 21.26
N TYR A 500 22.13 7.47 21.57
CA TYR A 500 21.13 6.97 22.50
C TYR A 500 21.75 6.67 23.86
N ARG A 501 20.98 6.90 24.93
CA ARG A 501 21.37 6.51 26.28
C ARG A 501 20.73 5.18 26.66
N LEU A 502 21.59 4.22 27.04
CA LEU A 502 21.14 2.92 27.48
C LEU A 502 20.31 3.05 28.77
N ALA A 503 19.13 2.44 28.79
CA ALA A 503 18.29 2.38 29.98
C ALA A 503 18.98 1.59 31.10
N SER A 504 18.86 2.08 32.34
CA SER A 504 19.40 1.40 33.52
C SER A 504 18.61 0.13 33.82
N ASP A 505 17.28 0.22 33.73
CA ASP A 505 16.34 -0.88 33.86
C ASP A 505 15.77 -1.26 32.48
N ILE A 506 15.81 -2.54 32.16
CA ILE A 506 15.33 -3.10 30.90
C ILE A 506 14.50 -4.33 31.29
N PRO A 507 13.16 -4.23 31.29
CA PRO A 507 12.30 -5.35 31.64
C PRO A 507 12.44 -6.53 30.67
N VAL A 508 11.98 -7.70 31.08
CA VAL A 508 11.94 -8.90 30.21
C VAL A 508 11.19 -8.61 28.92
N ASN A 509 11.71 -9.11 27.79
CA ASN A 509 11.19 -8.87 26.44
C ASN A 509 11.21 -7.39 26.04
N ARG A 510 12.15 -6.60 26.59
CA ARG A 510 12.39 -5.21 26.21
C ARG A 510 13.85 -5.01 25.83
N LEU A 511 14.08 -4.04 24.95
CA LEU A 511 15.42 -3.68 24.47
C LEU A 511 15.68 -2.19 24.60
N SER A 512 16.95 -1.82 24.73
CA SER A 512 17.41 -0.44 24.77
C SER A 512 18.67 -0.26 23.92
N LEU A 513 18.85 0.95 23.38
CA LEU A 513 20.01 1.32 22.59
C LEU A 513 20.93 2.23 23.42
N GLY A 514 22.24 2.04 23.25
CA GLY A 514 23.29 2.89 23.79
C GLY A 514 24.30 3.26 22.70
N GLY A 515 24.85 4.46 22.76
CA GLY A 515 25.82 4.93 21.78
C GLY A 515 25.17 5.41 20.47
N ASN A 516 25.96 5.59 19.43
CA ASN A 516 25.47 6.13 18.17
C ASN A 516 24.80 5.05 17.31
N TRP A 517 23.58 5.32 16.86
CA TRP A 517 22.81 4.45 15.98
C TRP A 517 22.07 5.27 14.92
N THR A 518 21.97 4.73 13.72
CA THR A 518 21.00 5.17 12.71
C THR A 518 19.87 4.14 12.68
N ALA A 519 18.70 4.54 13.17
CA ALA A 519 17.54 3.67 13.23
C ALA A 519 16.75 3.83 11.92
N GLY A 520 16.82 2.82 11.05
CA GLY A 520 16.23 2.90 9.72
C GLY A 520 14.98 2.04 9.53
N TYR A 521 14.47 2.04 8.29
CA TYR A 521 13.25 1.32 7.91
C TYR A 521 13.37 -0.21 7.97
N ASP A 522 14.52 -0.76 7.55
CA ASP A 522 14.75 -2.22 7.51
C ASP A 522 15.67 -2.72 8.64
N SER A 523 16.51 -1.85 9.19
CA SER A 523 17.54 -2.23 10.16
C SER A 523 18.03 -1.06 11.00
N PHE A 524 18.73 -1.37 12.10
CA PHE A 524 19.50 -0.41 12.87
C PHE A 524 20.97 -0.53 12.50
N THR A 525 21.57 0.59 12.05
CA THR A 525 23.00 0.65 11.70
C THR A 525 23.81 1.18 12.88
N ALA A 526 24.80 0.40 13.30
CA ALA A 526 25.71 0.74 14.38
C ALA A 526 26.65 1.89 13.98
N GLY A 527 26.72 2.92 14.82
CA GLY A 527 27.73 3.98 14.77
C GLY A 527 28.83 3.76 15.81
N GLN A 528 29.48 4.84 16.23
CA GLN A 528 30.50 4.79 17.29
C GLN A 528 29.89 4.36 18.64
N ASN A 529 30.60 3.46 19.34
CA ASN A 529 30.20 2.95 20.66
C ASN A 529 28.79 2.34 20.71
N ALA A 530 28.29 1.82 19.58
CA ALA A 530 26.97 1.22 19.46
C ALA A 530 26.82 -0.02 20.36
N ARG A 531 25.82 0.04 21.24
CA ARG A 531 25.42 -1.03 22.16
C ARG A 531 23.93 -1.24 22.03
N LEU A 532 23.53 -2.50 21.99
CA LEU A 532 22.14 -2.93 22.08
C LEU A 532 22.03 -3.83 23.30
N ALA A 533 21.13 -3.53 24.23
CA ALA A 533 20.91 -4.38 25.40
C ALA A 533 19.45 -4.84 25.48
N MET A 534 19.23 -6.06 25.93
CA MET A 534 17.92 -6.68 26.05
C MET A 534 17.91 -7.64 27.22
N THR A 535 16.79 -7.67 27.95
CA THR A 535 16.51 -8.75 28.90
C THR A 535 15.63 -9.77 28.20
N TYR A 536 16.11 -11.00 28.06
CA TYR A 536 15.47 -12.06 27.30
C TYR A 536 15.24 -13.29 28.17
N LYS A 537 14.27 -14.13 27.78
CA LYS A 537 14.01 -15.47 28.31
C LYS A 537 14.07 -16.46 27.16
N ALA A 538 15.17 -17.20 27.03
CA ALA A 538 15.36 -18.19 25.97
C ALA A 538 16.54 -19.12 26.28
N LYS A 539 16.63 -20.24 25.57
CA LYS A 539 17.80 -21.12 25.59
C LYS A 539 18.85 -20.65 24.57
N ASN A 540 18.37 -20.19 23.43
CA ASN A 540 19.20 -19.72 22.33
C ASN A 540 18.87 -18.28 21.97
N VAL A 541 19.90 -17.50 21.64
CA VAL A 541 19.74 -16.15 21.08
C VAL A 541 20.52 -16.05 19.79
N ASN A 542 19.88 -15.57 18.74
CA ASN A 542 20.51 -15.29 17.46
C ASN A 542 20.20 -13.85 17.04
N LEU A 543 21.10 -13.28 16.24
CA LEU A 543 20.97 -11.94 15.69
C LEU A 543 21.32 -11.97 14.20
N VAL A 544 20.43 -11.45 13.36
CA VAL A 544 20.69 -11.28 11.93
C VAL A 544 21.50 -10.00 11.72
N LEU A 545 22.67 -10.14 11.09
CA LEU A 545 23.64 -9.07 10.92
C LEU A 545 24.11 -8.97 9.47
N SER A 546 24.49 -7.77 9.06
CA SER A 546 25.22 -7.49 7.82
C SER A 546 26.35 -6.48 8.06
N GLY A 547 27.21 -6.32 7.05
CA GLY A 547 28.34 -5.41 7.09
C GLY A 547 29.65 -6.14 7.44
N GLN A 548 30.64 -5.37 7.87
CA GLN A 548 31.96 -5.89 8.20
C GLN A 548 32.44 -5.30 9.53
N GLY A 549 32.80 -6.16 10.48
CA GLY A 549 33.40 -5.73 11.73
C GLY A 549 33.21 -6.69 12.89
N LYS A 550 33.75 -6.31 14.03
CA LYS A 550 33.68 -7.09 15.27
C LYS A 550 32.37 -6.85 16.02
N VAL A 551 31.80 -7.93 16.54
CA VAL A 551 30.67 -7.89 17.46
C VAL A 551 31.08 -8.61 18.75
N THR A 552 30.88 -7.93 19.88
CA THR A 552 31.13 -8.49 21.21
C THR A 552 29.82 -8.73 21.92
N VAL A 553 29.62 -9.95 22.39
CA VAL A 553 28.43 -10.39 23.14
C VAL A 553 28.78 -10.45 24.61
N VAL A 554 28.01 -9.72 25.41
CA VAL A 554 28.13 -9.62 26.86
C VAL A 554 26.84 -10.15 27.47
N ARG A 555 26.95 -11.09 28.41
CA ARG A 555 25.82 -11.64 29.18
C ARG A 555 26.06 -11.33 30.64
N ASN A 556 25.10 -10.70 31.30
CA ASN A 556 25.19 -10.31 32.72
C ASN A 556 26.51 -9.60 33.08
N GLY A 557 26.94 -8.68 32.20
CA GLY A 557 28.17 -7.89 32.37
C GLY A 557 29.48 -8.58 32.00
N LYS A 558 29.46 -9.89 31.67
CA LYS A 558 30.66 -10.64 31.26
C LYS A 558 30.66 -10.89 29.76
N THR A 559 31.79 -10.64 29.09
CA THR A 559 31.96 -11.01 27.68
C THR A 559 31.93 -12.53 27.56
N VAL A 560 30.98 -13.05 26.79
CA VAL A 560 30.80 -14.49 26.57
C VAL A 560 31.20 -14.91 25.16
N LYS A 561 31.18 -13.99 24.19
CA LYS A 561 31.54 -14.29 22.80
C LYS A 561 32.04 -13.06 22.07
N GLN A 562 32.97 -13.27 21.14
CA GLN A 562 33.34 -12.31 20.11
C GLN A 562 33.17 -12.98 18.74
N LEU A 563 32.66 -12.25 17.77
CA LEU A 563 32.45 -12.75 16.41
C LEU A 563 32.80 -11.68 15.39
N ASP A 564 33.40 -12.11 14.28
CA ASP A 564 33.70 -11.27 13.13
C ASP A 564 32.59 -11.40 12.08
N VAL A 565 31.83 -10.33 11.88
CA VAL A 565 30.79 -10.25 10.84
C VAL A 565 31.45 -9.86 9.53
N HIS A 566 31.17 -10.61 8.47
CA HIS A 566 31.59 -10.34 7.10
C HIS A 566 30.79 -11.21 6.12
N GLY A 567 30.79 -10.84 4.84
CA GLY A 567 30.17 -11.62 3.76
C GLY A 567 28.65 -11.45 3.65
N THR A 568 27.97 -12.48 3.15
CA THR A 568 26.51 -12.48 2.97
C THR A 568 25.80 -12.25 4.31
N PRO A 569 24.88 -11.27 4.39
CA PRO A 569 24.05 -11.05 5.58
C PRO A 569 23.40 -12.35 6.03
N THR A 570 23.48 -12.68 7.32
CA THR A 570 22.93 -13.95 7.82
C THR A 570 22.73 -13.89 9.33
N MET A 571 22.12 -14.96 9.84
CA MET A 571 21.90 -15.13 11.26
C MET A 571 23.19 -15.61 11.96
N HIS A 572 23.56 -14.92 13.03
CA HIS A 572 24.66 -15.29 13.91
C HIS A 572 24.13 -15.76 15.26
N ARG A 573 24.56 -16.94 15.70
CA ARG A 573 24.22 -17.45 17.03
C ARG A 573 25.05 -16.75 18.10
N LEU A 574 24.38 -16.05 19.01
CA LEU A 574 25.02 -15.32 20.10
C LEU A 574 25.16 -16.19 21.34
N ILE A 575 24.07 -16.85 21.74
CA ILE A 575 23.97 -17.73 22.91
C ILE A 575 23.40 -19.09 22.49
N ASP A 576 23.93 -20.18 23.06
CA ASP A 576 23.53 -21.56 22.78
C ASP A 576 23.65 -22.40 24.06
N ASP A 577 22.69 -22.25 24.97
CA ASP A 577 22.66 -22.99 26.22
C ASP A 577 21.91 -24.32 26.08
N LYS A 578 21.88 -25.13 27.14
CA LYS A 578 21.08 -26.38 27.18
C LYS A 578 19.63 -26.15 27.62
N GLU A 579 19.41 -25.16 28.49
CA GLU A 579 18.14 -24.82 29.10
C GLU A 579 17.82 -23.33 28.89
N ALA A 580 16.54 -22.96 29.07
CA ALA A 580 16.12 -21.57 28.93
C ALA A 580 16.44 -20.77 30.19
N HIS A 581 17.01 -19.58 30.00
CA HIS A 581 17.36 -18.66 31.08
C HIS A 581 16.78 -17.28 30.83
N GLU A 582 16.48 -16.56 31.91
CA GLU A 582 16.22 -15.13 31.87
C GLU A 582 17.51 -14.37 32.16
N ASP A 583 18.03 -13.62 31.19
CA ASP A 583 19.31 -12.93 31.32
C ASP A 583 19.33 -11.58 30.60
N ARG A 584 20.29 -10.74 31.00
CA ARG A 584 20.59 -9.49 30.32
C ARG A 584 21.69 -9.71 29.28
N LEU A 585 21.31 -9.57 28.02
CA LEU A 585 22.20 -9.51 26.87
C LEU A 585 22.62 -8.06 26.59
N GLU A 586 23.89 -7.83 26.30
CA GLU A 586 24.38 -6.64 25.64
C GLU A 586 25.24 -7.05 24.44
N VAL A 587 24.92 -6.51 23.27
CA VAL A 587 25.67 -6.70 22.04
C VAL A 587 26.34 -5.37 21.70
N ARG A 588 27.67 -5.39 21.53
CA ARG A 588 28.47 -4.24 21.11
C ARG A 588 28.88 -4.45 19.68
N LEU A 589 28.52 -3.53 18.79
CA LEU A 589 28.73 -3.68 17.35
C LEU A 589 29.73 -2.65 16.86
N ALA A 590 30.64 -3.07 15.98
CA ALA A 590 31.52 -2.15 15.28
C ALA A 590 30.71 -1.21 14.35
N PRO A 591 31.19 0.03 14.11
CA PRO A 591 30.53 0.95 13.20
C PRO A 591 30.32 0.35 11.80
N GLY A 592 29.17 0.60 11.20
CA GLY A 592 28.78 0.13 9.87
C GLY A 592 28.09 -1.24 9.85
N ILE A 593 28.07 -1.98 10.96
CA ILE A 593 27.29 -3.21 11.07
C ILE A 593 25.81 -2.86 11.16
N GLN A 594 24.97 -3.56 10.39
CA GLN A 594 23.52 -3.44 10.48
C GLN A 594 22.93 -4.64 11.21
N ALA A 595 21.97 -4.38 12.09
CA ALA A 595 21.26 -5.38 12.86
C ALA A 595 19.77 -5.35 12.50
N TYR A 596 19.20 -6.52 12.17
CA TYR A 596 17.86 -6.61 11.60
C TYR A 596 16.83 -7.16 12.59
N VAL A 597 17.14 -8.32 13.19
CA VAL A 597 16.19 -9.02 14.06
C VAL A 597 16.91 -9.92 15.06
N LEU A 598 16.44 -9.90 16.30
CA LEU A 598 16.79 -10.86 17.34
C LEU A 598 15.78 -12.00 17.36
N THR A 599 16.27 -13.23 17.30
CA THR A 599 15.45 -14.43 17.30
C THR A 599 15.87 -15.39 18.41
N PHE A 600 14.89 -16.14 18.91
CA PHE A 600 15.04 -16.93 20.13
C PHE A 600 14.67 -18.39 19.87
N GLY A 601 15.33 -19.29 20.60
CA GLY A 601 15.10 -20.74 20.57
C GLY A 601 14.85 -21.29 21.94
#